data_AF-A0A0C9YE83-F1
#
_entry.id   AF-A0A0C9YE83-F1
#
_cell.length_a   1.000
_cell.length_b   1.000
_cell.length_c   1.000
_cell.angle_alpha   90.00
_cell.angle_beta   90.00
_cell.angle_gamma   90.00
#
_symmetry.space_group_name_H-M   'P 1'
#
loop_
_entity.id
_entity.type
_entity.pdbx_description
1 polymer ?
#
loop_
_entity_poly.entity_id
_entity_poly.type
_entity_poly.pdbx_seq_one_letter_code
_entity_poly.pdbx_strand_id
1 'polypeptide(L)'
;MQPPPSPTAKSDDYITIQAGDQKILDCRYVSESYETVAPPIQLLNPAFAYFTSKAFDPEHAVSPAFVNDVRDLVESSAVIHATEFEHRNYLKPIIQKIVDHPTISVSSTNRTAPDGVVDGHTRSVPLVIYEEKKEFGGAGLDPSTQGSLSYQRVFFPQYIRDLDLETCCPAFIIARAGPWLSILGGITTTRCVVQRLSDYLWLPLHSTCDDDHWFRIARVLHVLNQSIERLRLWYENNRSCPTNSRVLPILEFSPLSIGSRRAMPKFSFDTRNHWNVPIPVLRILPGPLKSVPKTS
;
A
#
# COMPACT_ATOMS: atom_id res chain seq x y z
N MET A 1 -8.33 16.89 20.83
CA MET A 1 -8.29 16.98 19.34
C MET A 1 -6.99 16.33 18.89
N GLN A 2 -7.04 15.39 17.93
CA GLN A 2 -5.80 14.87 17.32
C GLN A 2 -5.15 15.95 16.43
N PRO A 3 -3.81 16.14 16.50
CA PRO A 3 -3.07 17.04 15.63
C PRO A 3 -3.24 16.67 14.14
N PRO A 4 -3.05 17.62 13.20
CA PRO A 4 -3.18 17.35 11.77
C PRO A 4 -2.20 16.24 11.34
N PRO A 5 -2.56 15.38 10.38
CA PRO A 5 -1.72 14.25 9.99
C PRO A 5 -0.34 14.68 9.46
N SER A 6 -0.24 15.87 8.87
CA SER A 6 1.02 16.39 8.30
C SER A 6 2.07 16.80 9.36
N PRO A 7 1.80 17.60 10.41
CA PRO A 7 2.72 17.73 11.53
C PRO A 7 3.06 16.38 12.17
N THR A 8 2.06 15.53 12.39
CA THR A 8 2.25 14.32 13.20
C THR A 8 2.97 13.18 12.50
N ALA A 9 3.09 13.24 11.17
CA ALA A 9 3.92 12.35 10.39
C ALA A 9 5.42 12.70 10.46
N LYS A 10 5.81 13.81 11.10
CA LYS A 10 7.22 14.08 11.43
C LYS A 10 7.72 13.04 12.43
N SER A 11 9.00 12.69 12.35
CA SER A 11 9.61 11.65 13.20
C SER A 11 9.31 11.83 14.68
N ASP A 12 9.43 13.06 15.18
CA ASP A 12 9.35 13.36 16.62
C ASP A 12 7.90 13.28 17.13
N ASP A 13 6.96 13.72 16.31
CA ASP A 13 5.53 13.67 16.62
C ASP A 13 4.97 12.25 16.46
N TYR A 14 5.47 11.48 15.49
CA TYR A 14 5.10 10.08 15.29
C TYR A 14 5.51 9.20 16.47
N ILE A 15 6.70 9.43 17.03
CA ILE A 15 7.17 8.77 18.27
C ILE A 15 6.16 9.01 19.40
N THR A 16 5.64 10.22 19.52
CA THR A 16 4.65 10.57 20.56
C THR A 16 3.35 9.78 20.39
N ILE A 17 2.86 9.61 19.16
CA ILE A 17 1.70 8.74 18.89
C ILE A 17 1.98 7.28 19.24
N GLN A 18 3.12 6.76 18.80
CA GLN A 18 3.48 5.35 19.00
C GLN A 18 3.80 5.01 20.47
N ALA A 19 4.15 6.02 21.28
CA ALA A 19 4.29 5.90 22.73
C ALA A 19 2.95 5.94 23.48
N GLY A 20 1.88 6.44 22.87
CA GLY A 20 0.58 6.66 23.52
C GLY A 20 -0.45 5.55 23.29
N ASP A 21 -1.66 5.77 23.84
CA ASP A 21 -2.80 4.85 23.71
C ASP A 21 -3.42 4.83 22.32
N GLN A 22 -3.17 5.87 21.51
CA GLN A 22 -3.67 5.99 20.14
C GLN A 22 -2.67 5.43 19.10
N LYS A 23 -1.73 4.58 19.51
CA LYS A 23 -0.77 3.98 18.58
C LYS A 23 -1.45 3.19 17.46
N ILE A 24 -0.84 3.23 16.29
CA ILE A 24 -1.27 2.45 15.13
C ILE A 24 -0.48 1.14 15.12
N LEU A 25 -1.18 0.04 14.92
CA LEU A 25 -0.56 -1.27 14.72
C LEU A 25 -0.03 -1.38 13.28
N ASP A 26 1.15 -0.79 13.03
CA ASP A 26 1.79 -0.72 11.70
C ASP A 26 3.20 -1.37 11.65
N CYS A 27 3.52 -2.19 12.66
CA CYS A 27 4.83 -2.81 12.89
C CYS A 27 5.97 -1.83 13.25
N ARG A 28 5.72 -0.52 13.40
CA ARG A 28 6.69 0.44 13.95
C ARG A 28 6.33 0.76 15.39
N TYR A 29 7.30 0.72 16.29
CA TYR A 29 7.10 0.98 17.72
C TYR A 29 8.28 1.76 18.30
N VAL A 30 8.03 2.49 19.40
CA VAL A 30 9.09 3.18 20.14
C VAL A 30 9.91 2.16 20.92
N SER A 31 11.23 2.39 21.02
CA SER A 31 12.10 1.58 21.88
C SER A 31 11.48 1.46 23.28
N GLU A 32 11.53 0.26 23.86
CA GLU A 32 10.97 -0.05 25.19
C GLU A 32 9.43 -0.02 25.29
N SER A 33 8.72 0.13 24.17
CA SER A 33 7.27 -0.05 24.07
C SER A 33 6.89 -1.45 23.60
N TYR A 34 5.61 -1.77 23.67
CA TYR A 34 5.05 -3.01 23.13
C TYR A 34 5.04 -2.99 21.59
N GLU A 35 5.25 -4.16 21.00
CA GLU A 35 5.22 -4.32 19.54
C GLU A 35 3.88 -3.94 18.93
N THR A 36 3.92 -3.47 17.69
CA THR A 36 2.73 -3.04 16.95
C THR A 36 2.41 -3.98 15.79
N VAL A 37 2.90 -5.23 15.87
CA VAL A 37 2.59 -6.27 14.90
C VAL A 37 1.16 -6.76 15.15
N ALA A 38 0.30 -6.56 14.15
CA ALA A 38 -1.07 -7.08 14.12
C ALA A 38 -1.18 -8.29 13.18
N PRO A 39 -2.24 -9.11 13.32
CA PRO A 39 -2.49 -10.15 12.33
C PRO A 39 -2.77 -9.61 10.93
N PRO A 40 -2.57 -10.43 9.89
CA PRO A 40 -2.76 -10.01 8.51
C PRO A 40 -4.19 -9.52 8.26
N ILE A 41 -4.35 -8.31 7.73
CA ILE A 41 -5.67 -7.71 7.46
C ILE A 41 -6.47 -8.48 6.40
N GLN A 42 -5.80 -9.33 5.63
CA GLN A 42 -6.38 -10.29 4.69
C GLN A 42 -7.40 -11.24 5.36
N LEU A 43 -7.24 -11.52 6.65
CA LEU A 43 -8.17 -12.36 7.42
C LEU A 43 -9.50 -11.66 7.67
N LEU A 44 -9.52 -10.32 7.60
CA LEU A 44 -10.67 -9.51 7.97
C LEU A 44 -11.41 -8.96 6.74
N ASN A 45 -10.74 -8.80 5.61
CA ASN A 45 -11.40 -8.41 4.37
C ASN A 45 -10.82 -9.10 3.11
N PRO A 46 -11.67 -9.72 2.27
CA PRO A 46 -11.21 -10.44 1.07
C PRO A 46 -10.61 -9.54 -0.01
N ALA A 47 -10.87 -8.23 -0.02
CA ALA A 47 -10.25 -7.30 -0.95
C ALA A 47 -8.72 -7.23 -0.76
N PHE A 48 -8.25 -7.22 0.50
CA PHE A 48 -6.82 -7.23 0.82
C PHE A 48 -6.18 -8.58 0.47
N ALA A 49 -6.90 -9.69 0.70
CA ALA A 49 -6.46 -11.02 0.31
C ALA A 49 -6.29 -11.12 -1.21
N TYR A 50 -7.27 -10.62 -1.97
CA TYR A 50 -7.19 -10.57 -3.42
C TYR A 50 -5.99 -9.76 -3.90
N PHE A 51 -5.83 -8.54 -3.38
CA PHE A 51 -4.73 -7.65 -3.75
C PHE A 51 -3.37 -8.34 -3.57
N THR A 52 -3.10 -8.84 -2.36
CA THR A 52 -1.80 -9.47 -2.05
C THR A 52 -1.55 -10.77 -2.78
N SER A 53 -2.60 -11.49 -3.19
CA SER A 53 -2.46 -12.71 -4.00
C SER A 53 -2.18 -12.46 -5.49
N LYS A 54 -2.60 -11.31 -6.04
CA LYS A 54 -2.59 -11.05 -7.49
C LYS A 54 -1.69 -9.92 -7.95
N ALA A 55 -1.44 -8.92 -7.12
CA ALA A 55 -0.71 -7.71 -7.53
C ALA A 55 0.72 -8.03 -8.01
N PHE A 56 1.33 -9.07 -7.45
CA PHE A 56 2.71 -9.50 -7.74
C PHE A 56 2.79 -10.86 -8.43
N ASP A 57 1.66 -11.40 -8.89
CA ASP A 57 1.60 -12.67 -9.63
C ASP A 57 1.93 -12.38 -11.11
N PRO A 58 3.09 -12.81 -11.64
CA PRO A 58 3.49 -12.53 -13.02
C PRO A 58 2.54 -13.14 -14.07
N GLU A 59 1.71 -14.11 -13.68
CA GLU A 59 0.73 -14.76 -14.55
C GLU A 59 -0.65 -14.07 -14.50
N HIS A 60 -0.86 -13.10 -13.60
CA HIS A 60 -2.13 -12.37 -13.55
C HIS A 60 -2.24 -11.44 -14.77
N ALA A 61 -3.20 -11.75 -15.64
CA ALA A 61 -3.42 -11.03 -16.88
C ALA A 61 -3.94 -9.60 -16.64
N VAL A 62 -3.45 -8.67 -17.46
CA VAL A 62 -3.87 -7.27 -17.49
C VAL A 62 -4.38 -6.96 -18.89
N SER A 63 -5.52 -6.27 -18.99
CA SER A 63 -6.03 -5.90 -20.32
C SER A 63 -5.06 -4.94 -21.04
N PRO A 64 -4.83 -5.10 -22.36
CA PRO A 64 -3.97 -4.17 -23.11
C PRO A 64 -4.44 -2.71 -23.04
N ALA A 65 -5.76 -2.48 -22.95
CA ALA A 65 -6.32 -1.14 -22.76
C ALA A 65 -5.84 -0.51 -21.45
N PHE A 66 -5.90 -1.26 -20.34
CA PHE A 66 -5.44 -0.77 -19.03
C PHE A 66 -3.93 -0.54 -18.99
N VAL A 67 -3.13 -1.37 -19.67
CA VAL A 67 -1.68 -1.14 -19.80
C VAL A 67 -1.38 0.20 -20.47
N ASN A 68 -2.17 0.57 -21.49
CA ASN A 68 -2.05 1.88 -22.14
C ASN A 68 -2.49 3.02 -21.23
N ASP A 69 -3.56 2.85 -20.44
CA ASP A 69 -4.00 3.88 -19.49
C ASP A 69 -2.98 4.17 -18.40
N VAL A 70 -2.17 3.17 -18.02
CA VAL A 70 -1.08 3.33 -17.05
C VAL A 70 0.12 4.09 -17.63
N ARG A 71 0.27 4.16 -18.96
CA ARG A 71 1.37 4.88 -19.62
C ARG A 71 1.39 6.35 -19.22
N ASP A 72 0.23 7.00 -19.23
CA ASP A 72 0.10 8.41 -18.85
C ASP A 72 0.61 8.61 -17.41
N LEU A 73 0.28 7.70 -16.49
CA LEU A 73 0.77 7.78 -15.11
C LEU A 73 2.28 7.60 -15.00
N VAL A 74 2.84 6.63 -15.71
CA VAL A 74 4.29 6.35 -15.72
C VAL A 74 5.06 7.57 -16.23
N GLU A 75 4.65 8.12 -17.37
CA GLU A 75 5.28 9.30 -17.98
C GLU A 75 5.12 10.54 -17.10
N SER A 76 3.89 10.81 -16.62
CA SER A 76 3.62 11.95 -15.76
C SER A 76 4.31 11.88 -14.40
N SER A 77 4.59 10.68 -13.89
CA SER A 77 5.30 10.51 -12.60
C SER A 77 6.79 10.82 -12.67
N ALA A 78 7.36 10.92 -13.87
CA ALA A 78 8.75 11.35 -14.08
C ALA A 78 8.91 12.89 -14.08
N VAL A 79 7.81 13.63 -14.18
CA VAL A 79 7.84 15.10 -14.27
C VAL A 79 8.02 15.69 -12.88
N ILE A 80 9.05 16.52 -12.73
CA ILE A 80 9.29 17.27 -11.49
C ILE A 80 8.57 18.61 -11.57
N HIS A 81 7.65 18.87 -10.64
CA HIS A 81 6.89 20.12 -10.58
C HIS A 81 7.51 21.12 -9.59
N ALA A 82 7.25 22.41 -9.77
CA ALA A 82 7.75 23.44 -8.86
C ALA A 82 7.05 23.37 -7.50
N THR A 83 5.73 23.10 -7.49
CA THR A 83 4.92 23.07 -6.28
C THR A 83 4.15 21.76 -6.09
N GLU A 84 3.80 21.44 -4.84
CA GLU A 84 2.94 20.29 -4.51
C GLU A 84 1.53 20.44 -5.10
N PHE A 85 1.03 21.67 -5.20
CA PHE A 85 -0.27 21.96 -5.79
C PHE A 85 -0.33 21.63 -7.29
N GLU A 86 0.69 22.03 -8.05
CA GLU A 86 0.80 21.70 -9.48
C GLU A 86 0.93 20.20 -9.71
N HIS A 87 1.80 19.53 -8.95
CA HIS A 87 2.01 18.08 -9.01
C HIS A 87 0.68 17.34 -8.80
N ARG A 88 -0.03 17.67 -7.72
CA ARG A 88 -1.30 17.06 -7.36
C ARG A 88 -2.37 17.27 -8.42
N ASN A 89 -2.54 18.50 -8.92
CA ASN A 89 -3.57 18.79 -9.91
C ASN A 89 -3.31 18.08 -11.25
N TYR A 90 -2.04 17.89 -11.59
CA TYR A 90 -1.66 17.20 -12.82
C TYR A 90 -1.95 15.70 -12.74
N LEU A 91 -1.65 15.07 -11.60
CA LEU A 91 -1.69 13.62 -11.47
C LEU A 91 -3.02 13.06 -10.95
N LYS A 92 -3.77 13.86 -10.18
CA LYS A 92 -5.09 13.48 -9.66
C LYS A 92 -6.04 12.90 -10.72
N PRO A 93 -6.27 13.52 -11.90
CA PRO A 93 -7.18 12.96 -12.90
C PRO A 93 -6.69 11.62 -13.46
N ILE A 94 -5.38 11.43 -13.59
CA ILE A 94 -4.78 10.18 -14.09
C ILE A 94 -4.99 9.06 -13.08
N ILE A 95 -4.75 9.33 -11.79
CA ILE A 95 -4.98 8.36 -10.72
C ILE A 95 -6.47 8.02 -10.59
N GLN A 96 -7.35 9.02 -10.69
CA GLN A 96 -8.81 8.82 -10.71
C GLN A 96 -9.24 7.89 -11.85
N LYS A 97 -8.69 8.09 -13.05
CA LYS A 97 -8.95 7.22 -14.21
C LYS A 97 -8.51 5.77 -13.94
N ILE A 98 -7.32 5.58 -13.36
CA ILE A 98 -6.77 4.23 -13.06
C ILE A 98 -7.53 3.53 -11.94
N VAL A 99 -7.91 4.28 -10.90
CA VAL A 99 -8.68 3.77 -9.77
C VAL A 99 -10.16 3.58 -10.15
N ASP A 100 -10.61 4.15 -11.27
CA ASP A 100 -11.99 4.09 -11.80
C ASP A 100 -13.05 4.48 -10.77
N HIS A 101 -12.70 5.40 -9.88
CA HIS A 101 -13.61 5.92 -8.88
C HIS A 101 -13.39 7.43 -8.69
N PRO A 102 -14.47 8.22 -8.56
CA PRO A 102 -14.34 9.66 -8.35
C PRO A 102 -13.71 9.93 -6.97
N THR A 103 -12.52 10.54 -6.95
CA THR A 103 -11.96 11.08 -5.69
C THR A 103 -12.68 12.35 -5.31
N ILE A 104 -13.35 12.35 -4.17
CA ILE A 104 -13.79 13.56 -3.48
C ILE A 104 -12.55 14.16 -2.82
N SER A 105 -12.09 15.31 -3.32
CA SER A 105 -11.16 16.11 -2.52
C SER A 105 -11.92 16.64 -1.32
N VAL A 106 -11.55 16.18 -0.13
CA VAL A 106 -12.05 16.78 1.11
C VAL A 106 -11.35 18.13 1.26
N SER A 107 -11.95 19.19 0.70
CA SER A 107 -11.49 20.55 0.96
C SER A 107 -11.84 20.89 2.41
N SER A 108 -10.93 20.58 3.33
CA SER A 108 -11.01 21.15 4.68
C SER A 108 -10.53 22.60 4.60
N THR A 109 -11.40 23.52 4.99
CA THR A 109 -11.08 24.92 5.32
C THR A 109 -9.94 25.05 6.35
N ASN A 110 -9.45 23.94 6.94
CA ASN A 110 -8.44 23.89 7.99
C ASN A 110 -7.17 23.06 7.66
N ARG A 111 -6.80 22.80 6.39
CA ARG A 111 -5.56 22.06 6.02
C ARG A 111 -5.37 20.68 6.73
N THR A 112 -6.46 20.03 7.11
CA THR A 112 -6.50 18.92 8.09
C THR A 112 -7.17 17.65 7.56
N ALA A 113 -7.44 17.59 6.25
CA ALA A 113 -8.08 16.47 5.58
C ALA A 113 -7.08 15.76 4.64
N PRO A 114 -7.29 14.47 4.33
CA PRO A 114 -6.48 13.77 3.34
C PRO A 114 -6.56 14.44 1.97
N ASP A 115 -5.52 14.24 1.15
CA ASP A 115 -5.42 14.89 -0.17
C ASP A 115 -6.52 14.43 -1.14
N GLY A 116 -7.10 13.25 -0.89
CA GLY A 116 -8.33 12.78 -1.51
C GLY A 116 -8.94 11.57 -0.81
N VAL A 117 -10.26 11.41 -0.94
CA VAL A 117 -10.99 10.22 -0.52
C VAL A 117 -11.81 9.70 -1.70
N VAL A 118 -11.80 8.39 -1.93
CA VAL A 118 -12.78 7.75 -2.81
C VAL A 118 -13.93 7.26 -1.95
N ASP A 119 -15.12 7.83 -2.12
CA ASP A 119 -16.31 7.39 -1.39
C ASP A 119 -16.96 6.21 -2.12
N GLY A 120 -17.30 5.17 -1.36
CA GLY A 120 -18.28 4.19 -1.79
C GLY A 120 -19.64 4.88 -1.84
N HIS A 121 -20.32 4.85 -2.99
CA HIS A 121 -21.65 5.43 -3.16
C HIS A 121 -22.69 4.99 -2.11
N THR A 122 -22.41 3.88 -1.40
CA THR A 122 -23.20 3.38 -0.28
C THR A 122 -22.62 3.90 1.05
N ARG A 123 -23.39 4.71 1.79
CA ARG A 123 -23.08 5.26 3.14
C ARG A 123 -21.91 6.26 3.27
N SER A 124 -21.34 6.77 2.17
CA SER A 124 -20.20 7.72 2.22
C SER A 124 -19.00 7.16 2.99
N VAL A 125 -18.74 5.85 2.83
CA VAL A 125 -17.59 5.20 3.47
C VAL A 125 -16.36 5.34 2.58
N PRO A 126 -15.23 5.85 3.10
CA PRO A 126 -13.98 5.91 2.37
C PRO A 126 -13.49 4.51 1.95
N LEU A 127 -13.36 4.27 0.65
CA LEU A 127 -12.74 3.05 0.08
C LEU A 127 -11.23 3.21 -0.09
N VAL A 128 -10.80 4.42 -0.42
CA VAL A 128 -9.39 4.78 -0.63
C VAL A 128 -9.10 6.11 0.03
N ILE A 129 -8.00 6.18 0.76
CA ILE A 129 -7.42 7.42 1.29
C ILE A 129 -6.14 7.72 0.52
N TYR A 130 -6.03 8.94 0.01
CA TYR A 130 -4.91 9.37 -0.80
C TYR A 130 -4.07 10.41 -0.04
N GLU A 131 -2.77 10.16 0.07
CA GLU A 131 -1.79 11.08 0.64
C GLU A 131 -0.63 11.26 -0.33
N GLU A 132 -0.35 12.51 -0.70
CA GLU A 132 0.66 12.85 -1.69
C GLU A 132 1.68 13.84 -1.13
N LYS A 133 2.94 13.59 -1.48
CA LYS A 133 4.02 14.55 -1.33
C LYS A 133 4.68 14.80 -2.65
N LYS A 134 5.17 16.02 -2.79
CA LYS A 134 5.95 16.44 -3.96
C LYS A 134 7.14 15.52 -4.20
N GLU A 135 7.89 15.19 -3.16
CA GLU A 135 9.10 14.34 -3.23
C GLU A 135 9.31 13.55 -1.94
N PHE A 136 10.09 12.48 -2.05
CA PHE A 136 10.49 11.68 -0.88
C PHE A 136 11.36 12.52 0.07
N GLY A 137 11.05 12.51 1.36
CA GLY A 137 11.72 13.38 2.36
C GLY A 137 11.29 14.85 2.30
N GLY A 138 10.39 15.23 1.37
CA GLY A 138 9.78 16.55 1.34
C GLY A 138 9.08 16.86 2.66
N ALA A 139 9.39 18.02 3.24
CA ALA A 139 8.89 18.48 4.54
C ALA A 139 9.22 17.57 5.76
N GLY A 140 10.12 16.59 5.60
CA GLY A 140 10.50 15.65 6.67
C GLY A 140 9.41 14.63 7.01
N LEU A 141 8.51 14.34 6.07
CA LEU A 141 7.36 13.47 6.26
C LEU A 141 7.52 12.17 5.46
N ASP A 142 7.13 11.05 6.07
CA ASP A 142 6.93 9.78 5.37
C ASP A 142 5.46 9.68 4.93
N PRO A 143 5.15 9.69 3.61
CA PRO A 143 3.78 9.63 3.11
C PRO A 143 3.02 8.40 3.61
N SER A 144 3.70 7.26 3.80
CA SER A 144 3.04 6.05 4.30
C SER A 144 2.58 6.20 5.75
N THR A 145 3.41 6.83 6.59
CA THR A 145 3.05 7.18 7.96
C THR A 145 1.93 8.22 8.00
N GLN A 146 2.00 9.24 7.15
CA GLN A 146 0.91 10.23 7.04
C GLN A 146 -0.40 9.59 6.60
N GLY A 147 -0.36 8.66 5.63
CA GLY A 147 -1.51 7.86 5.20
C GLY A 147 -2.15 7.06 6.33
N SER A 148 -1.35 6.38 7.14
CA SER A 148 -1.82 5.66 8.33
C SER A 148 -2.53 6.58 9.32
N LEU A 149 -1.97 7.76 9.58
CA LEU A 149 -2.55 8.76 10.48
C LEU A 149 -3.83 9.38 9.92
N SER A 150 -3.88 9.63 8.61
CA SER A 150 -5.08 10.09 7.93
C SER A 150 -6.19 9.05 7.98
N TYR A 151 -5.87 7.77 7.75
CA TYR A 151 -6.82 6.67 7.95
C TYR A 151 -7.38 6.64 9.37
N GLN A 152 -6.49 6.65 10.37
CA GLN A 152 -6.93 6.69 11.77
C GLN A 152 -7.86 7.89 12.00
N ARG A 153 -7.48 9.09 11.58
CA ARG A 153 -8.26 10.31 11.78
C ARG A 153 -9.62 10.30 11.07
N VAL A 154 -9.72 9.63 9.93
CA VAL A 154 -10.97 9.49 9.17
C VAL A 154 -11.95 8.57 9.90
N PHE A 155 -11.48 7.45 10.47
CA PHE A 155 -12.36 6.42 11.04
C PHE A 155 -12.50 6.43 12.57
N PHE A 156 -11.54 6.96 13.34
CA PHE A 156 -11.63 7.07 14.80
C PHE A 156 -12.54 8.17 15.41
N PRO A 157 -13.09 9.18 14.69
CA PRO A 157 -14.01 10.13 15.29
C PRO A 157 -15.25 9.45 15.87
N GLN A 158 -15.71 9.97 17.01
CA GLN A 158 -16.81 9.46 17.83
C GLN A 158 -18.13 9.21 17.09
N TYR A 159 -18.32 9.83 15.92
CA TYR A 159 -19.52 9.78 15.08
C TYR A 159 -19.54 8.59 14.11
N ILE A 160 -18.40 8.00 13.75
CA ILE A 160 -18.33 6.80 12.88
C ILE A 160 -18.53 5.51 13.70
N ARG A 161 -18.51 5.57 15.03
CA ARG A 161 -18.58 4.40 15.93
C ARG A 161 -19.75 3.44 15.68
N ASP A 162 -20.89 3.96 15.22
CA ASP A 162 -22.06 3.12 14.90
C ASP A 162 -21.84 2.29 13.61
N LEU A 163 -20.98 2.75 12.70
CA LEU A 163 -20.54 2.02 11.50
C LEU A 163 -19.28 1.16 11.76
N ASP A 164 -18.43 1.63 12.67
CA ASP A 164 -17.07 1.15 12.98
C ASP A 164 -17.06 -0.25 13.61
N LEU A 165 -18.02 -0.55 14.47
CA LEU A 165 -18.09 -1.85 15.16
C LEU A 165 -18.57 -2.99 14.26
N GLU A 166 -19.34 -2.70 13.21
CA GLU A 166 -19.98 -3.74 12.40
C GLU A 166 -19.12 -4.17 11.19
N THR A 167 -18.32 -3.25 10.64
CA THR A 167 -17.60 -3.48 9.38
C THR A 167 -16.08 -3.47 9.52
N CYS A 168 -15.55 -3.07 10.68
CA CYS A 168 -14.13 -2.83 10.89
C CYS A 168 -13.51 -1.78 9.93
N CYS A 169 -14.33 -1.01 9.21
CA CYS A 169 -13.91 0.09 8.33
C CYS A 169 -12.68 -0.19 7.42
N PRO A 170 -12.63 -1.29 6.66
CA PRO A 170 -11.53 -1.56 5.74
C PRO A 170 -11.43 -0.47 4.65
N ALA A 171 -10.22 0.07 4.44
CA ALA A 171 -9.91 0.98 3.34
C ALA A 171 -8.50 0.76 2.79
N PHE A 172 -8.30 1.02 1.50
CA PHE A 172 -6.96 1.14 0.94
C PHE A 172 -6.39 2.53 1.24
N ILE A 173 -5.07 2.61 1.35
CA ILE A 173 -4.35 3.87 1.50
C ILE A 173 -3.30 3.91 0.40
N ILE A 174 -3.33 4.96 -0.41
CA ILE A 174 -2.34 5.20 -1.46
C ILE A 174 -1.44 6.32 -0.96
N ALA A 175 -0.18 5.99 -0.70
CA ALA A 175 0.84 6.90 -0.23
C ALA A 175 1.84 7.17 -1.34
N ARG A 176 2.00 8.44 -1.73
CA ARG A 176 2.86 8.85 -2.82
C ARG A 176 3.86 9.93 -2.41
N ALA A 177 5.09 9.83 -2.91
CA ALA A 177 6.11 10.87 -2.83
C ALA A 177 6.87 10.97 -4.17
N GLY A 178 6.63 12.02 -4.94
CA GLY A 178 7.23 12.19 -6.27
C GLY A 178 6.95 10.97 -7.17
N PRO A 179 7.98 10.26 -7.65
CA PRO A 179 7.83 9.06 -8.49
C PRO A 179 7.52 7.77 -7.71
N TRP A 180 7.51 7.82 -6.36
CA TRP A 180 7.33 6.65 -5.51
C TRP A 180 5.88 6.46 -5.08
N LEU A 181 5.37 5.24 -5.19
CA LEU A 181 4.01 4.84 -4.82
C LEU A 181 4.02 3.65 -3.87
N SER A 182 3.28 3.71 -2.76
CA SER A 182 3.03 2.57 -1.88
C SER A 182 1.54 2.40 -1.63
N ILE A 183 1.11 1.14 -1.55
CA ILE A 183 -0.27 0.73 -1.28
C ILE A 183 -0.28 0.09 0.11
N LEU A 184 -1.13 0.62 0.99
CA LEU A 184 -1.39 0.07 2.30
C LEU A 184 -2.88 -0.28 2.42
N GLY A 185 -3.22 -1.06 3.44
CA GLY A 185 -4.60 -1.31 3.86
C GLY A 185 -4.76 -0.96 5.32
N GLY A 186 -5.82 -0.24 5.65
CA GLY A 186 -6.23 0.09 7.00
C GLY A 186 -7.46 -0.71 7.41
N ILE A 187 -7.51 -1.12 8.67
CA ILE A 187 -8.71 -1.69 9.29
C ILE A 187 -8.82 -1.23 10.75
N THR A 188 -10.02 -0.89 11.19
CA THR A 188 -10.32 -0.48 12.56
C THR A 188 -10.88 -1.66 13.33
N THR A 189 -10.24 -1.99 14.45
CA THR A 189 -10.72 -2.99 15.41
C THR A 189 -10.88 -2.31 16.78
N THR A 190 -10.42 -2.93 17.87
CA THR A 190 -10.15 -2.18 19.12
C THR A 190 -9.05 -1.13 18.94
N ARG A 191 -8.18 -1.35 17.94
CA ARG A 191 -7.10 -0.45 17.55
C ARG A 191 -7.09 -0.26 16.04
N CYS A 192 -6.47 0.84 15.61
CA CYS A 192 -6.18 1.08 14.20
C CYS A 192 -5.04 0.15 13.76
N VAL A 193 -5.28 -0.69 12.77
CA VAL A 193 -4.27 -1.56 12.14
C VAL A 193 -4.02 -1.05 10.73
N VAL A 194 -2.76 -0.81 10.38
CA VAL A 194 -2.38 -0.43 9.02
C VAL A 194 -1.24 -1.31 8.54
N GLN A 195 -1.49 -2.05 7.47
CA GLN A 195 -0.52 -2.96 6.87
C GLN A 195 -0.04 -2.41 5.53
N ARG A 196 1.27 -2.37 5.31
CA ARG A 196 1.87 -2.10 3.99
C ARG A 196 1.64 -3.34 3.11
N LEU A 197 0.90 -3.17 2.01
CA LEU A 197 0.53 -4.24 1.08
C LEU A 197 1.46 -4.29 -0.13
N SER A 198 2.19 -3.20 -0.39
CA SER A 198 3.29 -3.13 -1.34
C SER A 198 4.50 -2.43 -0.73
N ASP A 199 5.67 -2.72 -1.27
CA ASP A 199 6.84 -1.83 -1.13
C ASP A 199 6.58 -0.50 -1.85
N TYR A 200 7.54 0.43 -1.73
CA TYR A 200 7.56 1.63 -2.57
C TYR A 200 7.94 1.24 -4.00
N LEU A 201 6.98 1.38 -4.91
CA LEU A 201 7.13 1.19 -6.34
C LEU A 201 7.70 2.46 -6.96
N TRP A 202 8.79 2.31 -7.70
CA TRP A 202 9.24 3.30 -8.67
C TRP A 202 8.25 3.30 -9.84
N LEU A 203 7.66 4.45 -10.19
CA LEU A 203 6.69 4.54 -11.30
C LEU A 203 7.32 4.82 -12.68
N PRO A 204 8.36 5.67 -12.83
CA PRO A 204 8.98 5.91 -14.13
C PRO A 204 9.69 4.67 -14.70
N LEU A 205 9.97 4.66 -16.00
CA LEU A 205 10.81 3.61 -16.59
C LEU A 205 12.25 3.69 -16.05
N HIS A 206 12.90 2.54 -15.81
CA HIS A 206 14.32 2.52 -15.45
C HIS A 206 15.22 2.79 -16.67
N SER A 207 14.78 2.40 -17.86
CA SER A 207 15.52 2.56 -19.11
C SER A 207 14.58 2.58 -20.32
N THR A 208 15.13 2.74 -21.53
CA THR A 208 14.37 2.72 -22.79
C THR A 208 13.82 1.34 -23.16
N CYS A 209 14.18 0.28 -22.45
CA CYS A 209 13.73 -1.08 -22.70
C CYS A 209 13.44 -1.76 -21.35
N ASP A 210 12.26 -1.47 -20.81
CA ASP A 210 11.87 -1.87 -19.45
C ASP A 210 10.38 -2.27 -19.38
N ASP A 211 10.00 -3.10 -20.34
CA ASP A 211 8.60 -3.55 -20.50
C ASP A 211 8.13 -4.32 -19.26
N ASP A 212 8.99 -5.15 -18.66
CA ASP A 212 8.68 -5.94 -17.46
C ASP A 212 8.29 -5.05 -16.27
N HIS A 213 8.99 -3.93 -16.08
CA HIS A 213 8.67 -2.96 -15.03
C HIS A 213 7.33 -2.28 -15.29
N TRP A 214 7.08 -1.87 -16.54
CA TRP A 214 5.80 -1.29 -16.90
C TRP A 214 4.65 -2.29 -16.71
N PHE A 215 4.78 -3.52 -17.19
CA PHE A 215 3.77 -4.57 -16.96
C PHE A 215 3.56 -4.85 -15.48
N ARG A 216 4.62 -4.81 -14.66
CA ARG A 216 4.51 -4.92 -13.20
C ARG A 216 3.68 -3.78 -12.61
N ILE A 217 3.95 -2.52 -12.96
CA ILE A 217 3.17 -1.37 -12.46
C ILE A 217 1.71 -1.50 -12.90
N ALA A 218 1.48 -1.79 -14.18
CA ALA A 218 0.14 -1.93 -14.73
C ALA A 218 -0.66 -3.02 -14.02
N ARG A 219 -0.02 -4.15 -13.70
CA ARG A 219 -0.63 -5.24 -12.94
C ARG A 219 -1.00 -4.85 -11.52
N VAL A 220 -0.10 -4.21 -10.78
CA VAL A 220 -0.39 -3.78 -9.41
C VAL A 220 -1.58 -2.82 -9.39
N LEU A 221 -1.60 -1.84 -10.29
CA LEU A 221 -2.69 -0.86 -10.38
C LEU A 221 -4.00 -1.50 -10.86
N HIS A 222 -3.94 -2.45 -11.78
CA HIS A 222 -5.11 -3.19 -12.24
C HIS A 222 -5.72 -4.02 -11.11
N VAL A 223 -4.89 -4.72 -10.36
CA VAL A 223 -5.33 -5.51 -9.20
C VAL A 223 -5.83 -4.60 -8.09
N LEU A 224 -5.23 -3.42 -7.88
CA LEU A 224 -5.74 -2.42 -6.94
C LEU A 224 -7.16 -1.98 -7.31
N ASN A 225 -7.38 -1.61 -8.57
CA ASN A 225 -8.70 -1.24 -9.10
C ASN A 225 -9.74 -2.35 -8.81
N GLN A 226 -9.42 -3.60 -9.16
CA GLN A 226 -10.29 -4.75 -8.87
C GLN A 226 -10.52 -4.97 -7.37
N SER A 227 -9.51 -4.70 -6.54
CA SER A 227 -9.61 -4.86 -5.09
C SER A 227 -10.50 -3.79 -4.46
N ILE A 228 -10.44 -2.56 -4.97
CA ILE A 228 -11.32 -1.46 -4.55
C ILE A 228 -12.77 -1.78 -4.91
N GLU A 229 -13.03 -2.29 -6.11
CA GLU A 229 -14.38 -2.72 -6.49
C GLU A 229 -14.87 -3.88 -5.60
N ARG A 230 -14.01 -4.85 -5.27
CA ARG A 230 -14.34 -5.91 -4.31
C ARG A 230 -14.67 -5.35 -2.93
N LEU A 231 -13.93 -4.34 -2.48
CA LEU A 231 -14.17 -3.67 -1.20
C LEU A 231 -15.52 -2.94 -1.22
N ARG A 232 -15.81 -2.22 -2.31
CA ARG A 232 -17.11 -1.58 -2.54
C ARG A 232 -18.25 -2.59 -2.47
N LEU A 233 -18.17 -3.67 -3.25
CA LEU A 233 -19.18 -4.74 -3.26
C LEU A 233 -19.30 -5.41 -1.88
N TRP A 234 -18.20 -5.53 -1.13
CA TRP A 234 -18.23 -6.02 0.24
C TRP A 234 -19.04 -5.10 1.16
N TYR A 235 -18.85 -3.77 1.08
CA TYR A 235 -19.69 -2.82 1.83
C TYR A 235 -21.16 -2.85 1.37
N GLU A 236 -21.41 -3.07 0.08
CA GLU A 236 -22.76 -3.22 -0.46
C GLU A 236 -23.44 -4.53 -0.04
N ASN A 237 -22.69 -5.59 0.24
CA ASN A 237 -23.27 -6.89 0.62
C ASN A 237 -23.39 -7.05 2.14
N ASN A 238 -22.52 -6.42 2.94
CA ASN A 238 -22.59 -6.46 4.39
C ASN A 238 -23.45 -5.32 4.97
N ARG A 239 -24.62 -5.07 4.33
CA ARG A 239 -25.52 -3.94 4.61
C ARG A 239 -26.22 -3.97 5.97
N SER A 240 -26.12 -5.02 6.79
CA SER A 240 -26.83 -5.07 8.07
C SER A 240 -26.17 -5.97 9.11
N CYS A 241 -26.05 -5.44 10.33
CA CYS A 241 -25.97 -6.17 11.60
C CYS A 241 -26.88 -7.41 11.59
N PRO A 242 -26.37 -8.64 11.84
CA PRO A 242 -27.20 -9.63 12.47
C PRO A 242 -27.42 -9.15 13.91
N THR A 243 -28.59 -8.58 14.18
CA THR A 243 -29.06 -8.14 15.50
C THR A 243 -29.12 -9.25 16.55
N ASN A 244 -28.65 -10.46 16.23
CA ASN A 244 -28.32 -11.48 17.21
C ASN A 244 -27.17 -12.36 16.66
N SER A 245 -26.11 -12.52 17.46
CA SER A 245 -25.13 -13.63 17.46
C SER A 245 -23.85 -13.60 16.62
N ARG A 246 -23.42 -12.49 16.00
CA ARG A 246 -22.04 -12.38 15.50
C ARG A 246 -21.40 -11.06 15.88
N VAL A 247 -21.21 -10.87 17.18
CA VAL A 247 -20.04 -10.13 17.65
C VAL A 247 -18.87 -10.89 17.03
N LEU A 248 -18.23 -10.34 15.99
CA LEU A 248 -16.86 -10.75 15.69
C LEU A 248 -16.17 -10.64 17.05
N PRO A 249 -15.65 -11.75 17.62
CA PRO A 249 -15.01 -11.68 18.93
C PRO A 249 -14.08 -10.50 18.83
N ILE A 250 -14.26 -9.52 19.72
CA ILE A 250 -13.40 -8.36 19.80
C ILE A 250 -12.00 -8.95 19.81
N LEU A 251 -11.32 -8.90 18.67
CA LEU A 251 -10.01 -9.52 18.52
C LEU A 251 -9.10 -8.55 19.25
N GLU A 252 -9.02 -8.77 20.56
CA GLU A 252 -8.18 -8.01 21.45
C GLU A 252 -6.75 -8.45 21.16
N PHE A 253 -6.17 -7.83 20.14
CA PHE A 253 -4.79 -8.06 19.78
C PHE A 253 -3.92 -7.41 20.83
N SER A 254 -3.60 -8.19 21.87
CA SER A 254 -2.55 -7.84 22.81
C SER A 254 -1.23 -7.79 22.03
N PRO A 255 -0.50 -6.67 22.10
CA PRO A 255 0.79 -6.59 21.45
C PRO A 255 1.74 -7.62 22.06
N LEU A 256 2.43 -8.38 21.21
CA LEU A 256 3.39 -9.40 21.66
C LEU A 256 4.50 -8.70 22.46
N SER A 257 4.71 -9.15 23.70
CA SER A 257 5.88 -8.77 24.49
C SER A 257 7.02 -9.72 24.12
N ILE A 258 8.12 -9.22 23.55
CA ILE A 258 9.40 -9.97 23.55
C ILE A 258 9.94 -9.95 24.98
N GLY A 259 9.37 -10.84 25.77
CA GLY A 259 9.75 -11.17 27.14
C GLY A 259 10.35 -12.57 27.23
N SER A 260 11.21 -12.97 26.28
CA SER A 260 12.27 -13.96 26.53
C SER A 260 13.16 -14.08 25.29
N ARG A 261 14.41 -13.65 25.39
CA ARG A 261 15.44 -14.02 24.42
C ARG A 261 15.63 -15.53 24.49
N ARG A 262 14.94 -16.31 23.66
CA ARG A 262 15.55 -17.54 23.16
C ARG A 262 16.60 -17.11 22.16
N ALA A 263 17.86 -17.29 22.53
CA ALA A 263 18.99 -17.07 21.66
C ALA A 263 18.72 -17.71 20.29
N MET A 264 18.67 -16.88 19.25
CA MET A 264 18.92 -17.35 17.89
C MET A 264 20.26 -18.09 17.91
N PRO A 265 20.38 -19.29 17.33
CA PRO A 265 21.68 -19.93 17.21
C PRO A 265 22.61 -18.99 16.45
N LYS A 266 23.74 -18.64 17.08
CA LYS A 266 24.80 -17.85 16.45
C LYS A 266 25.30 -18.63 15.24
N PHE A 267 24.92 -18.22 14.03
CA PHE A 267 25.65 -18.60 12.83
C PHE A 267 26.97 -17.82 12.83
N SER A 268 28.02 -18.47 13.32
CA SER A 268 29.40 -18.05 13.11
C SER A 268 29.75 -18.26 11.64
N PHE A 269 29.93 -17.18 10.89
CA PHE A 269 30.65 -17.24 9.62
C PHE A 269 32.13 -17.42 9.93
N ASP A 270 32.66 -18.62 9.65
CA ASP A 270 34.10 -18.87 9.62
C ASP A 270 34.66 -18.29 8.31
N THR A 271 35.49 -17.24 8.43
CA THR A 271 36.12 -16.52 7.30
C THR A 271 37.40 -17.19 6.83
N ARG A 272 37.42 -18.53 6.75
CA ARG A 272 38.51 -19.28 6.13
C ARG A 272 37.93 -20.41 5.30
N ASN A 273 37.74 -20.16 4.00
CA ASN A 273 38.16 -21.06 2.92
C ASN A 273 37.73 -20.50 1.56
N HIS A 274 38.75 -20.09 0.80
CA HIS A 274 38.91 -20.14 -0.64
C HIS A 274 37.67 -20.02 -1.55
N TRP A 275 37.67 -18.91 -2.30
CA TRP A 275 37.01 -18.73 -3.60
C TRP A 275 37.14 -19.97 -4.50
N ASN A 276 36.02 -20.67 -4.71
CA ASN A 276 35.80 -21.55 -5.85
C ASN A 276 34.30 -21.67 -6.09
N VAL A 277 33.74 -20.68 -6.79
CA VAL A 277 32.40 -20.77 -7.38
C VAL A 277 32.59 -21.21 -8.83
N PRO A 278 32.02 -22.33 -9.29
CA PRO A 278 32.07 -22.69 -10.70
C PRO A 278 31.18 -21.74 -11.51
N ILE A 279 31.79 -21.07 -12.50
CA ILE A 279 31.06 -20.37 -13.57
C ILE A 279 30.36 -21.43 -14.44
N PRO A 280 29.05 -21.37 -14.69
CA PRO A 280 28.41 -22.27 -15.63
C PRO A 280 28.83 -21.88 -17.05
N VAL A 281 29.74 -22.68 -17.63
CA VAL A 281 30.07 -22.63 -19.06
C VAL A 281 28.92 -23.27 -19.83
N LEU A 282 28.23 -22.47 -20.64
CA LEU A 282 27.23 -22.93 -21.60
C LEU A 282 27.92 -23.84 -22.64
N ARG A 283 27.78 -25.16 -22.50
CA ARG A 283 28.20 -26.12 -23.54
C ARG A 283 27.15 -26.16 -24.64
N ILE A 284 27.45 -25.55 -25.77
CA ILE A 284 26.74 -25.78 -27.03
C ILE A 284 27.14 -27.18 -27.51
N LEU A 285 26.18 -28.10 -27.56
CA LEU A 285 26.35 -29.41 -28.19
C LEU A 285 26.33 -29.23 -29.72
N PRO A 286 27.30 -29.79 -30.47
CA PRO A 286 27.26 -29.73 -31.93
C PRO A 286 26.16 -30.65 -32.46
N GLY A 287 25.11 -30.07 -33.03
CA GLY A 287 24.13 -30.77 -33.86
C GLY A 287 24.70 -31.11 -35.25
N PRO A 288 24.16 -32.11 -35.95
CA PRO A 288 24.71 -32.59 -37.21
C PRO A 288 24.61 -31.54 -38.34
N LEU A 289 25.73 -31.33 -39.03
CA LEU A 289 25.88 -30.48 -40.21
C LEU A 289 24.92 -30.90 -41.33
N LYS A 290 23.95 -30.04 -41.65
CA LYS A 290 23.19 -30.14 -42.91
C LYS A 290 24.02 -29.49 -44.02
N SER A 291 24.32 -30.28 -45.06
CA SER A 291 24.99 -29.85 -46.28
C SER A 291 24.18 -28.79 -47.03
N VAL A 292 24.83 -27.68 -47.37
CA VAL A 292 24.32 -26.64 -48.28
C VAL A 292 24.59 -27.07 -49.73
N PRO A 293 23.65 -26.92 -50.67
CA PRO A 293 23.86 -27.29 -52.07
C PRO A 293 24.75 -26.26 -52.79
N LYS A 294 25.71 -26.76 -53.57
CA LYS A 294 26.52 -25.96 -54.49
C LYS A 294 25.65 -25.52 -55.67
N THR A 295 25.56 -24.23 -55.88
CA THR A 295 25.08 -23.65 -57.14
C THR A 295 26.19 -23.75 -58.19
N SER A 296 25.85 -24.37 -59.31
CA SER A 296 26.55 -24.31 -60.60
C SER A 296 25.57 -23.77 -61.62
#